data_AF-A0A6S7IYU9-F1
#
_entry.id   AF-A0A6S7IYU9-F1
#
_cell.length_a   1.000
_cell.length_b   1.000
_cell.length_c   1.000
_cell.angle_alpha   90.00
_cell.angle_beta   90.00
_cell.angle_gamma   90.00
#
_symmetry.space_group_name_H-M   'P 1'
#
loop_
_entity.id
_entity.type
_entity.pdbx_description
1 polymer ?
#
loop_
_entity_poly.entity_id
_entity_poly.type
_entity_poly.pdbx_seq_one_letter_code
_entity_poly.pdbx_strand_id
1 'polypeptide(L)'
;MAVLQTLTVIPATFGKLATNLLTKVVNAAIFSKCKRVDFVGDRYPRQSIKNRERVRRAMSGVQVIRIFSEQQNVPRQWKKFMSSGDNKEELMKFIFSTWRKADPQLLKSVEVFLAHEEICHRFFYSNGEMMCSEIGELYCDHEEADTMHTSLEYRTIIIKSPDTDVLLIALNAC
;
A
#
# COMPACT_ATOMS: atom_id res chain seq x y z
N MET A 1 -2.88 -5.94 1.31
CA MET A 1 -1.91 -6.04 0.16
C MET A 1 -2.52 -6.53 -1.16
N ALA A 2 -3.82 -6.85 -1.20
CA ALA A 2 -4.42 -7.61 -2.30
C ALA A 2 -4.34 -6.92 -3.68
N VAL A 3 -4.42 -5.58 -3.75
CA VAL A 3 -4.24 -4.84 -5.01
C VAL A 3 -2.92 -5.19 -5.72
N LEU A 4 -1.81 -5.31 -4.98
CA LEU A 4 -0.49 -5.66 -5.54
C LEU A 4 -0.41 -7.12 -6.00
N GLN A 5 -1.23 -8.00 -5.42
CA GLN A 5 -1.31 -9.41 -5.82
C GLN A 5 -2.18 -9.62 -7.06
N THR A 6 -3.13 -8.71 -7.33
CA THR A 6 -3.99 -8.72 -8.53
C THR A 6 -3.32 -8.13 -9.79
N LEU A 7 -2.09 -7.62 -9.69
CA LEU A 7 -1.37 -7.10 -10.85
C LEU A 7 -1.09 -8.23 -11.86
N THR A 8 -1.63 -8.07 -13.08
CA THR A 8 -1.45 -9.02 -14.19
C THR A 8 -0.13 -8.83 -14.93
N VAL A 9 0.35 -7.59 -15.01
CA VAL A 9 1.63 -7.23 -15.62
C VAL A 9 2.51 -6.58 -14.55
N ILE A 10 3.60 -7.26 -14.18
CA ILE A 10 4.57 -6.75 -13.22
C ILE A 10 5.65 -5.96 -13.99
N PRO A 11 5.88 -4.68 -13.67
CA PRO A 11 6.92 -3.88 -14.32
C PRO A 11 8.31 -4.48 -14.10
N ALA A 12 9.24 -4.21 -15.01
CA ALA A 12 10.57 -4.83 -14.99
C ALA A 12 11.38 -4.52 -13.71
N THR A 13 11.25 -3.32 -13.15
CA THR A 13 12.00 -2.87 -11.97
C THR A 13 11.08 -2.38 -10.85
N PHE A 14 11.57 -2.40 -9.62
CA PHE A 14 10.84 -1.91 -8.46
C PHE A 14 10.49 -0.42 -8.57
N GLY A 15 11.37 0.42 -9.12
CA GLY A 15 11.07 1.83 -9.38
C GLY A 15 9.88 2.02 -10.31
N LYS A 16 9.87 1.30 -11.45
CA LYS A 16 8.73 1.33 -12.39
C LYS A 16 7.45 0.81 -11.72
N LEU A 17 7.54 -0.19 -10.85
CA LEU A 17 6.41 -0.68 -10.07
C LEU A 17 5.85 0.42 -9.16
N ALA A 18 6.70 1.10 -8.37
CA ALA A 18 6.28 2.15 -7.45
C ALA A 18 5.68 3.36 -8.18
N THR A 19 6.30 3.83 -9.27
CA THR A 19 5.76 4.95 -10.07
C THR A 19 4.41 4.59 -10.70
N ASN A 20 4.31 3.40 -11.31
CA ASN A 20 3.06 2.94 -11.92
C ASN A 20 1.95 2.78 -10.87
N LEU A 21 2.29 2.34 -9.66
CA LEU A 21 1.34 2.23 -8.56
C LEU A 21 0.83 3.60 -8.13
N LEU A 22 1.72 4.59 -7.93
CA LEU A 22 1.32 5.96 -7.57
C LEU A 22 0.38 6.54 -8.63
N THR A 23 0.76 6.44 -9.90
CA THR A 23 -0.08 6.93 -11.00
C THR A 23 -1.45 6.24 -11.02
N LYS A 24 -1.52 4.93 -10.79
CA LYS A 24 -2.80 4.19 -10.72
C LYS A 24 -3.66 4.65 -9.54
N VAL A 25 -3.06 4.84 -8.37
CA VAL A 25 -3.75 5.28 -7.14
C VAL A 25 -4.31 6.69 -7.34
N VAL A 26 -3.51 7.63 -7.83
CA VAL A 26 -3.94 9.00 -8.13
C VAL A 26 -5.03 9.04 -9.20
N ASN A 27 -4.86 8.29 -10.30
CA ASN A 27 -5.87 8.25 -11.35
C ASN A 27 -7.19 7.65 -10.86
N ALA A 28 -7.16 6.66 -9.94
CA ALA A 28 -8.37 6.12 -9.33
C ALA A 28 -9.10 7.17 -8.49
N ALA A 29 -8.38 8.01 -7.75
CA ALA A 29 -8.95 9.12 -7.00
C ALA A 29 -9.60 10.15 -7.94
N ILE A 30 -8.90 10.57 -8.99
CA ILE A 30 -9.41 11.54 -9.98
C ILE A 30 -10.66 11.00 -10.68
N PHE A 31 -10.63 9.75 -11.14
CA PHE A 31 -11.78 9.11 -11.78
C PHE A 31 -12.99 9.09 -10.86
N SER A 32 -12.75 8.89 -9.56
CA SER A 32 -13.79 8.89 -8.51
C SER A 32 -14.13 10.30 -7.99
N LYS A 33 -13.54 11.35 -8.55
CA LYS A 33 -13.67 12.76 -8.13
C LYS A 33 -13.27 13.00 -6.66
N CYS A 34 -12.33 12.21 -6.15
CA CYS A 34 -11.76 12.34 -4.81
C CYS A 34 -10.53 13.23 -4.82
N LYS A 35 -10.38 14.06 -3.77
CA LYS A 35 -9.16 14.86 -3.52
C LYS A 35 -8.12 14.15 -2.66
N ARG A 36 -8.52 13.05 -2.02
CA ARG A 36 -7.71 12.22 -1.13
C ARG A 36 -7.85 10.76 -1.53
N VAL A 37 -6.77 10.00 -1.41
CA VAL A 37 -6.77 8.55 -1.54
C VAL A 37 -5.82 7.92 -0.54
N ASP A 38 -6.28 6.87 0.11
CA ASP A 38 -5.53 6.12 1.10
C ASP A 38 -5.12 4.77 0.51
N PHE A 39 -3.82 4.54 0.39
CA PHE A 39 -3.25 3.26 0.01
C PHE A 39 -2.78 2.54 1.28
N VAL A 40 -3.55 1.53 1.69
CA VAL A 40 -3.36 0.83 2.96
C VAL A 40 -2.92 -0.60 2.70
N GLY A 41 -1.81 -0.99 3.32
CA GLY A 41 -1.31 -2.36 3.35
C GLY A 41 -1.69 -3.08 4.64
N ASP A 42 -1.63 -4.41 4.63
CA ASP A 42 -1.73 -5.19 5.87
C ASP A 42 -0.37 -5.19 6.56
N ARG A 43 -0.35 -5.41 7.87
CA ARG A 43 0.87 -5.62 8.65
C ARG A 43 1.19 -7.10 8.81
N TYR A 44 2.48 -7.39 8.92
CA TYR A 44 3.02 -8.73 9.07
C TYR A 44 3.90 -8.87 10.33
N PRO A 45 3.35 -8.65 11.55
CA PRO A 45 4.13 -8.79 12.78
C PRO A 45 4.55 -10.24 13.01
N ARG A 46 5.73 -10.43 13.61
CA ARG A 46 6.29 -11.76 13.91
C ARG A 46 5.43 -12.56 14.88
N GLN A 47 4.87 -11.88 15.88
CA GLN A 47 3.90 -12.45 16.79
C GLN A 47 2.50 -12.12 16.26
N SER A 48 1.83 -13.13 15.74
CA SER A 48 0.49 -13.00 15.16
C SER A 48 -0.25 -14.33 15.29
N ILE A 49 -1.54 -14.26 15.58
CA ILE A 49 -2.44 -15.42 15.54
C ILE A 49 -2.48 -16.02 14.13
N LYS A 50 -2.34 -15.19 13.09
CA LYS A 50 -2.31 -15.61 11.69
C LYS A 50 -0.96 -16.19 11.27
N ASN A 51 0.05 -16.17 12.13
CA ASN A 51 1.40 -16.62 11.76
C ASN A 51 1.43 -18.10 11.35
N ARG A 52 0.71 -18.98 12.05
CA ARG A 52 0.60 -20.40 11.66
C ARG A 52 0.06 -20.56 10.25
N GLU A 53 -0.99 -19.83 9.92
CA GLU A 53 -1.61 -19.89 8.61
C GLU A 53 -0.74 -19.25 7.52
N ARG A 54 -0.02 -18.17 7.85
CA ARG A 54 0.98 -17.55 6.96
C ARG A 54 2.12 -18.52 6.66
N VAL A 55 2.65 -19.23 7.64
CA VAL A 55 3.67 -20.27 7.44
C VAL A 55 3.14 -21.40 6.55
N ARG A 56 1.88 -21.82 6.74
CA ARG A 56 1.25 -22.83 5.88
C ARG A 56 1.10 -22.37 4.43
N ARG A 57 0.73 -21.10 4.21
CA ARG A 57 0.56 -20.50 2.87
C ARG A 57 1.87 -20.09 2.21
N ALA A 58 2.89 -19.81 3.01
CA ALA A 58 4.22 -19.47 2.51
C ALA A 58 4.74 -20.64 1.69
N MET A 59 5.07 -20.37 0.43
CA MET A 59 5.65 -21.40 -0.41
C MET A 59 7.02 -21.81 0.15
N SER A 60 7.34 -23.11 0.13
CA SER A 60 8.67 -23.56 0.53
C SER A 60 9.78 -22.87 -0.31
N GLY A 61 10.86 -22.49 0.37
CA GLY A 61 12.02 -21.83 -0.25
C GLY A 61 11.75 -20.41 -0.76
N VAL A 62 10.85 -19.64 -0.13
CA VAL A 62 10.74 -18.20 -0.41
C VAL A 62 11.99 -17.51 0.12
N GLN A 63 12.66 -16.74 -0.74
CA GLN A 63 13.77 -15.89 -0.35
C GLN A 63 13.24 -14.56 0.16
N VAL A 64 13.79 -14.10 1.29
CA VAL A 64 13.61 -12.72 1.75
C VAL A 64 14.51 -11.84 0.90
N ILE A 65 13.92 -10.93 0.15
CA ILE A 65 14.61 -10.05 -0.78
C ILE A 65 14.63 -8.65 -0.17
N ARG A 66 15.82 -8.11 0.02
CA ARG A 66 16.01 -6.69 0.33
C ARG A 66 15.96 -5.88 -0.97
N ILE A 67 15.31 -4.73 -0.92
CA ILE A 67 15.15 -3.85 -2.10
C ILE A 67 16.04 -2.63 -1.90
N PHE A 68 17.15 -2.56 -2.65
CA PHE A 68 18.18 -1.54 -2.44
C PHE A 68 18.17 -0.43 -3.49
N SER A 69 17.47 -0.62 -4.61
CA SER A 69 17.52 0.30 -5.76
C SER A 69 16.23 0.23 -6.59
N GLU A 70 15.86 1.38 -7.16
CA GLU A 70 14.75 1.50 -8.12
C GLU A 70 15.00 0.74 -9.45
N GLN A 71 16.26 0.53 -9.80
CA GLN A 71 16.69 -0.21 -10.99
C GLN A 71 16.75 -1.72 -10.73
N GLN A 72 16.64 -2.16 -9.48
CA GLN A 72 16.58 -3.58 -9.13
C GLN A 72 15.37 -4.22 -9.80
N ASN A 73 15.63 -5.34 -10.49
CA ASN A 73 14.58 -6.10 -11.15
C ASN A 73 13.60 -6.67 -10.13
N VAL A 74 12.32 -6.65 -10.48
CA VAL A 74 11.32 -7.38 -9.70
C VAL A 74 11.59 -8.89 -9.79
N PRO A 75 11.23 -9.68 -8.76
CA PRO A 75 11.38 -11.13 -8.82
C PRO A 75 10.48 -11.73 -9.92
N ARG A 76 11.05 -12.61 -10.75
CA ARG A 76 10.30 -13.33 -11.79
C ARG A 76 9.12 -14.12 -11.19
N GLN A 77 9.31 -14.69 -10.00
CA GLN A 77 8.27 -15.41 -9.27
C GLN A 77 7.50 -14.46 -8.34
N TRP A 78 6.80 -13.48 -8.91
CA TRP A 78 6.10 -12.42 -8.15
C TRP A 78 5.14 -12.97 -7.09
N LYS A 79 4.32 -13.97 -7.44
CA LYS A 79 3.40 -14.61 -6.49
C LYS A 79 4.12 -15.23 -5.29
N LYS A 80 5.31 -15.83 -5.51
CA LYS A 80 6.14 -16.38 -4.45
C LYS A 80 6.72 -15.27 -3.58
N PHE A 81 7.21 -14.19 -4.18
CA PHE A 81 7.66 -12.99 -3.46
C PHE A 81 6.55 -12.43 -2.55
N MET A 82 5.35 -12.25 -3.10
CA MET A 82 4.15 -11.78 -2.40
C MET A 82 3.52 -12.80 -1.44
N SER A 83 4.12 -13.97 -1.24
CA SER A 83 3.69 -14.93 -0.21
C SER A 83 4.43 -14.73 1.12
N SER A 84 5.57 -14.02 1.12
CA SER A 84 6.31 -13.69 2.34
C SER A 84 5.83 -12.37 2.93
N GLY A 85 5.56 -12.36 4.24
CA GLY A 85 5.24 -11.14 4.99
C GLY A 85 6.42 -10.15 5.00
N ASP A 86 7.64 -10.64 5.24
CA ASP A 86 8.84 -9.80 5.26
C ASP A 86 9.06 -9.07 3.92
N ASN A 87 8.83 -9.77 2.81
CA ASN A 87 8.94 -9.17 1.47
C ASN A 87 7.88 -8.08 1.23
N LYS A 88 6.68 -8.24 1.80
CA LYS A 88 5.61 -7.24 1.68
C LYS A 88 5.92 -5.99 2.48
N GLU A 89 6.42 -6.16 3.71
CA GLU A 89 6.86 -5.04 4.55
C GLU A 89 8.01 -4.27 3.88
N GLU A 90 9.01 -4.99 3.37
CA GLU A 90 10.11 -4.39 2.62
C GLU A 90 9.62 -3.64 1.38
N LEU A 91 8.64 -4.20 0.66
CA LEU A 91 8.02 -3.54 -0.49
C LEU A 91 7.32 -2.23 -0.10
N MET A 92 6.57 -2.21 1.01
CA MET A 92 5.88 -0.98 1.46
C MET A 92 6.88 0.11 1.87
N LYS A 93 7.97 -0.27 2.56
CA LYS A 93 9.07 0.66 2.90
C LYS A 93 9.72 1.23 1.64
N PHE A 94 9.99 0.37 0.66
CA PHE A 94 10.53 0.79 -0.62
C PHE A 94 9.58 1.76 -1.34
N ILE A 95 8.28 1.44 -1.43
CA ILE A 95 7.26 2.29 -2.05
C ILE A 95 7.23 3.66 -1.37
N PHE A 96 7.19 3.70 -0.03
CA PHE A 96 7.25 4.95 0.74
C PHE A 96 8.48 5.78 0.36
N SER A 97 9.67 5.19 0.41
CA SER A 97 10.92 5.90 0.12
C SER A 97 10.99 6.42 -1.32
N THR A 98 10.39 5.69 -2.26
CA THR A 98 10.34 6.06 -3.69
C THR A 98 9.33 7.17 -3.92
N TRP A 99 8.14 7.09 -3.33
CA TRP A 99 7.09 8.10 -3.47
C TRP A 99 7.51 9.44 -2.88
N ARG A 100 8.28 9.43 -1.78
CA ARG A 100 8.85 10.65 -1.19
C ARG A 100 9.77 11.42 -2.15
N LYS A 101 10.38 10.73 -3.12
CA LYS A 101 11.29 11.30 -4.13
C LYS A 101 10.66 11.42 -5.52
N ALA A 102 9.40 11.03 -5.65
CA ALA A 102 8.72 11.01 -6.94
C ALA A 102 8.45 12.44 -7.44
N ASP A 103 8.29 12.57 -8.76
CA ASP A 103 7.87 13.83 -9.38
C ASP A 103 6.52 14.28 -8.76
N PRO A 104 6.46 15.47 -8.13
CA PRO A 104 5.25 15.97 -7.50
C PRO A 104 4.08 16.14 -8.48
N GLN A 105 4.35 16.32 -9.78
CA GLN A 105 3.32 16.40 -10.81
C GLN A 105 2.47 15.13 -10.92
N LEU A 106 3.00 13.98 -10.47
CA LEU A 106 2.26 12.72 -10.45
C LEU A 106 1.04 12.75 -9.52
N LEU A 107 1.01 13.66 -8.52
CA LEU A 107 -0.11 13.78 -7.60
C LEU A 107 -1.34 14.46 -8.22
N LYS A 108 -1.19 15.30 -9.26
CA LYS A 108 -2.31 15.98 -9.96
C LYS A 108 -3.35 16.61 -9.00
N SER A 109 -2.87 17.25 -7.92
CA SER A 109 -3.68 17.85 -6.85
C SER A 109 -4.46 16.88 -5.95
N VAL A 110 -4.15 15.57 -6.00
CA VAL A 110 -4.64 14.56 -5.07
C VAL A 110 -3.66 14.40 -3.92
N GLU A 111 -4.16 14.37 -2.70
CA GLU A 111 -3.40 13.98 -1.53
C GLU A 111 -3.38 12.46 -1.40
N VAL A 112 -2.19 11.88 -1.30
CA VAL A 112 -2.02 10.43 -1.21
C VAL A 112 -1.56 10.09 0.20
N PHE A 113 -2.32 9.23 0.86
CA PHE A 113 -1.98 8.71 2.17
C PHE A 113 -1.45 7.28 1.99
N LEU A 114 -0.32 6.97 2.64
CA LEU A 114 0.29 5.65 2.61
C LEU A 114 0.44 5.16 4.04
N ALA A 115 -0.30 4.12 4.38
CA ALA A 115 -0.11 3.39 5.63
C ALA A 115 0.92 2.28 5.42
N HIS A 116 1.97 2.26 6.25
CA HIS A 116 2.94 1.17 6.31
C HIS A 116 3.44 1.03 7.74
N GLU A 117 3.72 -0.21 8.16
CA GLU A 117 3.96 -0.50 9.57
C GLU A 117 2.82 0.06 10.44
N GLU A 118 3.10 0.92 11.42
CA GLU A 118 2.08 1.50 12.32
C GLU A 118 1.72 2.95 11.96
N ILE A 119 2.36 3.48 10.92
CA ILE A 119 2.40 4.91 10.63
C ILE A 119 1.70 5.17 9.31
N CYS A 120 0.96 6.27 9.25
CA CYS A 120 0.47 6.84 7.99
C CYS A 120 1.24 8.09 7.61
N HIS A 121 1.66 8.16 6.35
CA HIS A 121 2.26 9.33 5.76
C HIS A 121 1.35 9.97 4.71
N ARG A 122 1.25 11.29 4.72
CA ARG A 122 0.55 12.09 3.71
C ARG A 122 1.56 12.68 2.73
N PHE A 123 1.37 12.38 1.45
CA PHE A 123 2.07 12.99 0.33
C PHE A 123 1.19 14.07 -0.29
N PHE A 124 1.76 15.27 -0.46
CA PHE A 124 1.07 16.40 -1.08
C PHE A 124 2.06 17.30 -1.80
N TYR A 125 1.56 18.01 -2.81
CA TYR A 125 2.34 19.00 -3.53
C TYR A 125 2.28 20.35 -2.82
N SER A 126 3.44 20.94 -2.55
CA SER A 126 3.54 22.31 -2.03
C SER A 126 4.79 22.98 -2.58
N ASN A 127 4.67 24.24 -2.99
CA ASN A 127 5.80 25.09 -3.41
C ASN A 127 6.75 24.46 -4.47
N GLY A 128 6.23 23.64 -5.39
CA GLY A 128 7.06 23.00 -6.41
C GLY A 128 7.65 21.65 -6.01
N GLU A 129 7.46 21.21 -4.77
CA GLU A 129 8.12 20.03 -4.22
C GLU A 129 7.13 18.99 -3.66
N MET A 130 7.62 17.75 -3.53
CA MET A 130 6.91 16.63 -2.91
C MET A 130 7.08 16.74 -1.41
N MET A 131 6.00 17.07 -0.71
CA MET A 131 5.98 17.09 0.75
C MET A 131 5.48 15.76 1.29
N CYS A 132 6.04 15.36 2.43
CA CYS A 132 5.65 14.16 3.15
C CYS A 132 5.60 14.47 4.65
N SER A 133 4.46 14.24 5.28
CA SER A 133 4.28 14.39 6.73
C SER A 133 3.65 13.15 7.33
N GLU A 134 4.11 12.75 8.50
CA GLU A 134 3.44 11.76 9.33
C GLU A 134 2.11 12.31 9.86
N ILE A 135 1.08 11.47 9.91
CA ILE A 135 -0.27 11.80 10.38
C ILE A 135 -0.56 10.94 11.61
N GLY A 136 -0.31 11.49 12.79
CA GLY A 136 -0.40 10.76 14.06
C GLY A 136 -1.82 10.28 14.38
N GLU A 137 -2.85 10.99 13.90
CA GLU A 137 -4.26 10.62 14.06
C GLU A 137 -4.62 9.33 13.31
N LEU A 138 -3.78 8.93 12.35
CA LEU A 138 -3.93 7.71 11.56
C LEU A 138 -2.92 6.63 11.99
N TYR A 139 -2.26 6.79 13.14
CA TYR A 139 -1.50 5.72 13.76
C TYR A 139 -2.41 4.52 14.02
N CYS A 140 -1.95 3.32 13.66
CA CYS A 140 -2.74 2.12 13.86
C CYS A 140 -1.84 0.89 13.94
N ASP A 141 -2.04 0.10 14.99
CA ASP A 141 -1.29 -1.14 15.23
C ASP A 141 -2.02 -2.39 14.73
N HIS A 142 -3.22 -2.25 14.15
CA HIS A 142 -4.02 -3.36 13.64
C HIS A 142 -3.30 -4.14 12.52
N GLU A 143 -3.53 -5.45 12.47
CA GLU A 143 -2.85 -6.33 11.52
C GLU A 143 -3.39 -6.21 10.09
N GLU A 144 -4.68 -5.91 9.90
CA GLU A 144 -5.35 -5.96 8.60
C GLU A 144 -5.90 -4.60 8.16
N ALA A 145 -5.72 -4.31 6.87
CA ALA A 145 -6.11 -3.05 6.27
C ALA A 145 -7.62 -2.78 6.31
N ASP A 146 -8.44 -3.82 6.41
CA ASP A 146 -9.90 -3.75 6.49
C ASP A 146 -10.41 -3.17 7.82
N THR A 147 -9.58 -3.22 8.86
CA THR A 147 -9.82 -2.60 10.16
C THR A 147 -9.10 -1.26 10.33
N MET A 148 -8.46 -0.75 9.27
CA MET A 148 -7.73 0.52 9.26
C MET A 148 -8.53 1.61 8.52
N HIS A 149 -8.40 2.87 8.96
CA HIS A 149 -8.78 4.07 8.20
C HIS A 149 -10.26 4.24 7.79
N THR A 150 -11.22 3.66 8.52
CA THR A 150 -12.65 3.99 8.35
C THR A 150 -13.01 5.23 9.17
N SER A 151 -12.77 6.42 8.62
CA SER A 151 -13.16 7.69 9.28
C SER A 151 -14.64 7.99 9.06
N LEU A 152 -15.40 8.11 10.15
CA LEU A 152 -16.80 8.56 10.16
C LEU A 152 -16.97 10.03 9.77
N GLU A 153 -15.88 10.78 9.58
CA GLU A 153 -15.91 12.22 9.29
C GLU A 153 -16.24 12.52 7.82
N TYR A 154 -16.12 11.53 6.93
CA TYR A 154 -16.39 11.71 5.52
C TYR A 154 -17.79 11.23 5.14
N ARG A 155 -18.55 12.12 4.48
CA ARG A 155 -19.91 11.82 4.00
C ARG A 155 -19.96 10.69 2.96
N THR A 156 -18.90 10.47 2.21
CA THR A 156 -18.84 9.45 1.16
C THR A 156 -17.44 8.89 1.06
N ILE A 157 -17.33 7.57 1.18
CA ILE A 157 -16.07 6.84 1.13
C ILE A 157 -16.20 5.80 0.02
N ILE A 158 -15.17 5.71 -0.83
CA ILE A 158 -15.10 4.71 -1.89
C ILE A 158 -13.99 3.74 -1.54
N ILE A 159 -14.36 2.50 -1.28
CA ILE A 159 -13.41 1.43 -0.93
C ILE A 159 -13.18 0.56 -2.15
N LYS A 160 -11.91 0.38 -2.52
CA LYS A 160 -11.51 -0.54 -3.58
C LYS A 160 -10.65 -1.66 -2.99
N SER A 161 -11.32 -2.76 -2.67
CA SER A 161 -10.67 -4.00 -2.23
C SER A 161 -11.19 -5.19 -3.06
N PRO A 162 -10.33 -6.14 -3.46
CA PRO A 162 -10.80 -7.43 -3.98
C PRO A 162 -11.29 -8.38 -2.86
N ASP A 163 -10.98 -8.08 -1.59
CA ASP A 163 -11.34 -8.93 -0.46
C ASP A 163 -12.80 -8.68 -0.04
N THR A 164 -13.56 -9.75 0.20
CA THR A 164 -15.02 -9.69 0.41
C THR A 164 -15.39 -9.35 1.85
N ASP A 165 -14.55 -9.70 2.81
CA ASP A 165 -14.68 -9.32 4.23
C ASP A 165 -14.71 -7.79 4.38
N VAL A 166 -13.89 -7.06 3.63
CA VAL A 166 -13.91 -5.58 3.58
C VAL A 166 -15.30 -5.05 3.24
N LEU A 167 -16.00 -5.65 2.28
CA LEU A 167 -17.36 -5.23 1.91
C LEU A 167 -18.35 -5.45 3.06
N LEU A 168 -18.30 -6.62 3.69
CA LEU A 168 -19.20 -6.96 4.80
C LEU A 168 -18.96 -6.06 6.02
N ILE A 169 -17.70 -5.80 6.36
CA ILE A 169 -17.32 -4.90 7.45
C ILE A 169 -17.80 -3.47 7.14
N ALA A 170 -17.57 -2.99 5.92
CA ALA A 170 -18.01 -1.65 5.51
C ALA A 170 -19.54 -1.49 5.59
N LEU A 171 -20.31 -2.50 5.19
CA LEU A 171 -21.77 -2.48 5.30
C LEU A 171 -22.27 -2.46 6.75
N ASN A 172 -21.54 -3.07 7.68
CA ASN A 172 -21.88 -3.09 9.10
C ASN A 172 -21.47 -1.81 9.84
N ALA A 173 -20.48 -1.09 9.32
CA ALA A 173 -19.98 0.16 9.91
C ALA A 173 -20.76 1.41 9.45
N CYS A 174 -21.63 1.28 8.44
CA CYS A 174 -22.50 2.35 7.91
C CYS A 174 -23.89 2.36 8.57
#